data_AF-A0A7V9HM31-F1
#
_entry.id   AF-A0A7V9HM31-F1
#
_cell.length_a   1.000
_cell.length_b   1.000
_cell.length_c   1.000
_cell.angle_alpha   90.00
_cell.angle_beta   90.00
_cell.angle_gamma   90.00
#
_symmetry.space_group_name_H-M   'P 1'
#
loop_
_entity.id
_entity.type
_entity.pdbx_description
1 polymer ?
#
loop_
_entity_poly.entity_id
_entity_poly.type
_entity_poly.pdbx_seq_one_letter_code
_entity_poly.pdbx_strand_id
1 'polypeptide(L)'
;MRRWSTIWFVTILVTAMLAAPAAAQYADVLLPQGVLQVTVEDQPINATTAPVSPVTNPRIAGSLTSGEITIELAVADAAGAIIRFPSEVNRRGGFRQRVPEALQPGGEYTLYINDVMIGQFTIAADAVGGTGGAEGDVLELARLVPFPGDAAGAIAGLGLVPELSAYQSIADLARVVAENANNNNREGREQAETELAASGFVQRYQSSLAVPAADDPSVFEIQIAAIVTEYDTAETAAASFAASATGGEAVESPLVGDESRVSRQSAVATQTGAEYQSLQLIFRQDRLLIVINFADLLNREPDQALLEAMGLAVQQRGVAVLAGEAPALTRSSLRMNLDGIPRSSTEQLYGAIDGAMVPLFGESEDSLNTRATAYTGATDVSVSTFISRGTGENETATAEGETAAPFSYVTTILRFPSPEDASAWLGGLNEQSPAGLRPEFLSLSAVTDAPTFGEASVTYSFTQQLEGQTATGYLTYVQVGADIAAVELAAVPEAPFAAFEPLVTGQAECLTAGDCPALADPPADLVAAGGNGQGGDDGQGGGDRQGQGGGDGQADDAEQTAPDDAPDQQGDLPSGIERESEAPDDNTP
;
A
#
# COMPACT_ATOMS: atom_id res chain seq x y z
N MET A 1 -6.33 -26.95 6.80
CA MET A 1 -6.91 -25.58 6.81
C MET A 1 -7.84 -25.42 5.61
N ARG A 2 -8.80 -24.48 5.61
CA ARG A 2 -9.66 -24.20 4.43
C ARG A 2 -8.87 -23.40 3.38
N ARG A 3 -9.12 -23.63 2.08
CA ARG A 3 -8.58 -22.76 1.01
C ARG A 3 -9.29 -21.40 1.07
N TRP A 4 -8.53 -20.32 1.22
CA TRP A 4 -9.01 -18.97 0.96
C TRP A 4 -8.99 -18.72 -0.55
N SER A 5 -9.95 -19.34 -1.25
CA SER A 5 -10.06 -19.29 -2.72
C SER A 5 -10.61 -17.95 -3.19
N THR A 6 -9.74 -16.93 -3.17
CA THR A 6 -10.00 -15.53 -3.58
C THR A 6 -10.98 -14.82 -2.64
N ILE A 7 -10.72 -13.56 -2.27
CA ILE A 7 -11.73 -12.69 -1.64
C ILE A 7 -12.23 -11.68 -2.66
N TRP A 8 -13.55 -11.45 -2.65
CA TRP A 8 -14.27 -10.97 -3.82
C TRP A 8 -14.42 -9.46 -3.86
N PHE A 9 -13.98 -8.86 -4.97
CA PHE A 9 -14.14 -7.44 -5.24
C PHE A 9 -15.54 -7.16 -5.78
N VAL A 10 -16.22 -6.18 -5.20
CA VAL A 10 -17.12 -5.33 -5.98
C VAL A 10 -16.24 -4.57 -6.97
N THR A 11 -16.25 -4.97 -8.23
CA THR A 11 -15.42 -4.33 -9.28
C THR A 11 -15.93 -2.92 -9.56
N ILE A 12 -15.41 -1.93 -8.82
CA ILE A 12 -15.65 -0.51 -9.08
C ILE A 12 -14.97 -0.16 -10.40
N LEU A 13 -15.75 -0.18 -11.48
CA LEU A 13 -15.28 -0.03 -12.86
C LEU A 13 -14.99 1.44 -13.20
N VAL A 14 -13.89 1.98 -12.65
CA VAL A 14 -13.43 3.36 -12.90
C VAL A 14 -12.99 3.51 -14.37
N THR A 15 -13.95 3.82 -15.23
CA THR A 15 -13.74 3.98 -16.67
C THR A 15 -13.28 5.42 -16.96
N ALA A 16 -11.99 5.69 -16.80
CA ALA A 16 -11.42 7.02 -16.97
C ALA A 16 -11.48 7.50 -18.44
N MET A 17 -12.42 8.38 -18.77
CA MET A 17 -12.41 9.11 -20.04
C MET A 17 -11.44 10.30 -19.92
N LEU A 18 -10.27 10.18 -20.56
CA LEU A 18 -9.24 11.23 -20.56
C LEU A 18 -9.70 12.48 -21.33
N ALA A 19 -9.86 13.59 -20.60
CA ALA A 19 -10.03 14.92 -21.15
C ALA A 19 -8.82 15.80 -20.79
N ALA A 20 -8.22 16.47 -21.76
CA ALA A 20 -7.06 17.33 -21.52
C ALA A 20 -7.47 18.67 -20.87
N PRO A 21 -6.83 19.11 -19.77
CA PRO A 21 -7.15 20.37 -19.13
C PRO A 21 -6.70 21.57 -19.97
N ALA A 22 -7.46 22.66 -19.89
CA ALA A 22 -7.18 23.90 -20.61
C ALA A 22 -6.33 24.85 -19.76
N ALA A 23 -5.04 24.97 -20.06
CA ALA A 23 -4.11 25.82 -19.32
C ALA A 23 -4.53 27.30 -19.35
N ALA A 24 -4.71 27.91 -18.18
CA ALA A 24 -4.99 29.33 -18.03
C ALA A 24 -3.76 30.19 -18.37
N GLN A 25 -3.91 31.17 -19.26
CA GLN A 25 -2.83 32.07 -19.65
C GLN A 25 -2.66 33.20 -18.63
N TYR A 26 -1.64 33.12 -17.78
CA TYR A 26 -1.15 34.25 -16.99
C TYR A 26 -0.38 35.24 -17.88
N ALA A 27 -0.52 36.53 -17.61
CA ALA A 27 0.02 37.60 -18.46
C ALA A 27 1.52 37.89 -18.17
N ASP A 28 2.20 38.50 -19.15
CA ASP A 28 3.65 38.71 -19.18
C ASP A 28 4.24 39.30 -17.88
N VAL A 29 4.91 38.44 -17.09
CA VAL A 29 5.82 38.82 -16.02
C VAL A 29 7.19 38.18 -16.31
N LEU A 30 8.27 38.94 -16.10
CA LEU A 30 9.64 38.54 -16.41
C LEU A 30 10.19 37.53 -15.39
N LEU A 31 9.72 36.29 -15.48
CA LEU A 31 10.46 35.13 -14.97
C LEU A 31 11.69 34.86 -15.87
N PRO A 32 12.72 34.16 -15.36
CA PRO A 32 13.87 33.75 -16.17
C PRO A 32 13.48 32.89 -17.38
N GLN A 33 14.26 32.94 -18.45
CA GLN A 33 14.06 32.03 -19.59
C GLN A 33 14.17 30.58 -19.11
N GLY A 34 13.13 29.79 -19.36
CA GLY A 34 13.01 28.41 -18.90
C GLY A 34 11.97 28.21 -17.78
N VAL A 35 11.62 29.25 -17.02
CA VAL A 35 10.70 29.19 -15.89
C VAL A 35 9.31 29.70 -16.29
N LEU A 36 8.27 28.88 -16.09
CA LEU A 36 6.87 29.18 -16.45
C LEU A 36 6.08 29.78 -15.29
N GLN A 37 6.23 29.21 -14.10
CA GLN A 37 5.59 29.66 -12.86
C GLN A 37 6.45 29.25 -11.66
N VAL A 38 6.42 30.06 -10.60
CA VAL A 38 6.95 29.69 -9.28
C VAL A 38 6.00 30.19 -8.18
N THR A 39 5.85 29.42 -7.11
CA THR A 39 5.06 29.75 -5.92
C THR A 39 5.82 29.44 -4.63
N VAL A 40 5.39 30.04 -3.52
CA VAL A 40 5.84 29.75 -2.14
C VAL A 40 4.59 29.59 -1.28
N GLU A 41 4.40 28.41 -0.68
CA GLU A 41 3.11 27.97 -0.09
C GLU A 41 1.93 28.27 -1.03
N ASP A 42 2.10 27.85 -2.29
CA ASP A 42 1.18 27.97 -3.42
C ASP A 42 0.79 29.42 -3.83
N GLN A 43 1.27 30.45 -3.11
CA GLN A 43 1.17 31.85 -3.50
C GLN A 43 2.25 32.21 -4.56
N PRO A 44 1.92 32.89 -5.66
CA PRO A 44 2.89 33.18 -6.74
C PRO A 44 4.01 34.14 -6.32
N ILE A 45 5.25 33.79 -6.65
CA ILE A 45 6.45 34.59 -6.41
C ILE A 45 7.08 35.06 -7.73
N ASN A 46 7.45 36.34 -7.80
CA ASN A 46 8.25 36.92 -8.88
C ASN A 46 8.84 38.27 -8.43
N ALA A 47 9.46 39.03 -9.33
CA ALA A 47 10.02 40.36 -9.05
C ALA A 47 9.00 41.44 -8.61
N THR A 48 7.69 41.14 -8.59
CA THR A 48 6.61 42.06 -8.18
C THR A 48 5.65 41.49 -7.13
N THR A 49 5.66 40.17 -6.88
CA THR A 49 4.85 39.52 -5.83
C THR A 49 5.73 38.88 -4.78
N ALA A 50 5.58 39.33 -3.54
CA ALA A 50 6.27 38.81 -2.37
C ALA A 50 5.27 38.09 -1.44
N PRO A 51 5.18 36.75 -1.49
CA PRO A 51 4.26 36.00 -0.65
C PRO A 51 4.72 35.95 0.82
N VAL A 52 3.79 35.62 1.72
CA VAL A 52 4.08 35.44 3.15
C VAL A 52 3.75 34.00 3.55
N SER A 53 4.76 33.28 4.03
CA SER A 53 4.61 31.89 4.50
C SER A 53 4.18 31.84 5.97
N PRO A 54 3.15 31.04 6.33
CA PRO A 54 2.80 30.76 7.72
C PRO A 54 3.69 29.67 8.37
N VAL A 55 4.63 29.06 7.63
CA VAL A 55 5.55 28.03 8.14
C VAL A 55 7.02 28.40 7.88
N THR A 56 7.91 27.97 8.76
CA THR A 56 9.35 28.31 8.70
C THR A 56 10.13 27.59 7.61
N ASN A 57 9.68 26.45 7.11
CA ASN A 57 10.31 25.69 6.02
C ASN A 57 9.38 25.65 4.79
N PRO A 58 9.22 26.77 4.07
CA PRO A 58 8.20 26.91 3.06
C PRO A 58 8.36 25.97 1.87
N ARG A 59 7.22 25.57 1.32
CA ARG A 59 7.03 24.78 0.12
C ARG A 59 7.17 25.67 -1.12
N ILE A 60 8.28 25.57 -1.82
CA ILE A 60 8.52 26.24 -3.10
C ILE A 60 8.05 25.30 -4.21
N ALA A 61 7.19 25.74 -5.12
CA ALA A 61 6.73 24.95 -6.27
C ALA A 61 6.91 25.72 -7.58
N GLY A 62 6.86 25.05 -8.71
CA GLY A 62 6.90 25.71 -10.01
C GLY A 62 6.86 24.76 -11.21
N SER A 63 7.04 25.34 -12.39
CA SER A 63 7.14 24.60 -13.66
C SER A 63 8.10 25.25 -14.64
N LEU A 64 8.71 24.42 -15.49
CA LEU A 64 9.78 24.76 -16.43
C LEU A 64 9.42 24.33 -17.85
N THR A 65 9.99 24.99 -18.87
CA THR A 65 9.82 24.61 -20.29
C THR A 65 10.68 23.41 -20.72
N SER A 66 11.59 22.94 -19.88
CA SER A 66 12.61 21.95 -20.22
C SER A 66 12.79 20.94 -19.09
N GLY A 67 12.74 19.64 -19.43
CA GLY A 67 13.04 18.55 -18.51
C GLY A 67 14.53 18.37 -18.26
N GLU A 68 15.19 19.38 -17.68
CA GLU A 68 16.41 19.15 -16.90
C GLU A 68 16.00 18.34 -15.66
N ILE A 69 16.60 17.17 -15.42
CA ILE A 69 16.10 16.21 -14.41
C ILE A 69 16.20 16.78 -12.97
N THR A 70 17.11 17.72 -12.74
CA THR A 70 17.34 18.32 -11.42
C THR A 70 17.69 19.80 -11.59
N ILE A 71 17.13 20.65 -10.74
CA ILE A 71 17.51 22.05 -10.57
C ILE A 71 18.13 22.26 -9.19
N GLU A 72 18.95 23.30 -9.04
CA GLU A 72 19.36 23.80 -7.72
C GLU A 72 18.46 24.97 -7.32
N LEU A 73 17.78 24.80 -6.19
CA LEU A 73 17.05 25.86 -5.50
C LEU A 73 17.97 26.48 -4.45
N ALA A 74 17.88 27.81 -4.29
CA ALA A 74 18.58 28.49 -3.22
C ALA A 74 17.71 29.56 -2.56
N VAL A 75 17.77 29.63 -1.23
CA VAL A 75 17.11 30.65 -0.42
C VAL A 75 18.17 31.43 0.33
N ALA A 76 18.23 32.74 0.10
CA ALA A 76 19.16 33.65 0.76
C ALA A 76 18.45 34.57 1.74
N ASP A 77 19.00 34.76 2.94
CA ASP A 77 18.51 35.74 3.91
C ASP A 77 19.05 37.16 3.65
N ALA A 78 18.55 38.15 4.40
CA ALA A 78 19.00 39.54 4.31
C ALA A 78 20.47 39.78 4.76
N ALA A 79 21.13 38.80 5.40
CA ALA A 79 22.55 38.84 5.75
C ALA A 79 23.45 38.20 4.69
N GLY A 80 22.88 37.50 3.69
CA GLY A 80 23.58 36.76 2.65
C GLY A 80 23.98 35.34 3.04
N ALA A 81 23.39 34.76 4.08
CA ALA A 81 23.43 33.32 4.32
C ALA A 81 22.53 32.62 3.29
N ILE A 82 23.03 31.57 2.63
CA ILE A 82 22.33 30.89 1.53
C ILE A 82 22.19 29.40 1.86
N ILE A 83 20.95 28.92 1.90
CA ILE A 83 20.61 27.50 1.97
C ILE A 83 20.39 27.03 0.53
N ARG A 84 21.19 26.06 0.05
CA ARG A 84 21.10 25.47 -1.29
C ARG A 84 20.62 24.03 -1.19
N PHE A 85 19.76 23.62 -2.12
CA PHE A 85 19.17 22.29 -2.11
C PHE A 85 18.71 21.90 -3.54
N PRO A 86 18.93 20.64 -3.96
CA PRO A 86 18.41 20.16 -5.22
C PRO A 86 16.88 20.01 -5.17
N SER A 87 16.24 20.02 -6.32
CA SER A 87 14.87 19.58 -6.53
C SER A 87 14.79 18.83 -7.85
N GLU A 88 14.16 17.65 -7.85
CA GLU A 88 13.92 16.91 -9.09
C GLU A 88 12.75 17.52 -9.88
N VAL A 89 12.90 17.54 -11.20
CA VAL A 89 11.86 18.04 -12.11
C VAL A 89 11.20 16.84 -12.78
N ASN A 90 9.90 16.71 -12.60
CA ASN A 90 9.14 15.63 -13.19
C ASN A 90 9.07 15.73 -14.73
N ARG A 91 8.63 14.66 -15.41
CA ARG A 91 8.57 14.58 -16.88
C ARG A 91 7.69 15.65 -17.56
N ARG A 92 6.87 16.39 -16.80
CA ARG A 92 6.01 17.49 -17.28
C ARG A 92 6.68 18.87 -17.11
N GLY A 93 7.90 18.93 -16.57
CA GLY A 93 8.59 20.17 -16.20
C GLY A 93 8.18 20.72 -14.84
N GLY A 94 7.32 20.04 -14.07
CA GLY A 94 6.91 20.48 -12.74
C GLY A 94 7.93 20.10 -11.67
N PHE A 95 8.08 20.94 -10.65
CA PHE A 95 8.90 20.68 -9.48
C PHE A 95 8.27 21.33 -8.24
N ARG A 96 8.58 20.81 -7.06
CA ARG A 96 8.39 21.47 -5.77
C ARG A 96 9.35 20.87 -4.75
N GLN A 97 9.68 21.65 -3.73
CA GLN A 97 10.62 21.28 -2.69
C GLN A 97 10.35 22.15 -1.46
N ARG A 98 10.52 21.60 -0.25
CA ARG A 98 10.63 22.45 0.95
C ARG A 98 12.06 22.88 1.17
N VAL A 99 12.23 24.08 1.71
CA VAL A 99 13.51 24.51 2.26
C VAL A 99 13.91 23.51 3.36
N PRO A 100 15.10 22.89 3.31
CA PRO A 100 15.46 21.79 4.22
C PRO A 100 15.77 22.27 5.65
N GLU A 101 16.03 23.57 5.83
CA GLU A 101 16.31 24.20 7.12
C GLU A 101 15.17 25.14 7.51
N ALA A 102 14.82 25.16 8.81
CA ALA A 102 13.79 26.06 9.34
C ALA A 102 14.29 27.52 9.33
N LEU A 103 13.66 28.35 8.49
CA LEU A 103 13.93 29.78 8.38
C LEU A 103 13.41 30.53 9.61
N GLN A 104 13.94 31.73 9.85
CA GLN A 104 13.59 32.51 11.03
C GLN A 104 12.20 33.16 10.89
N PRO A 105 11.28 33.00 11.88
CA PRO A 105 10.02 33.74 11.92
C PRO A 105 10.25 35.26 11.81
N GLY A 106 9.49 35.93 10.94
CA GLY A 106 9.67 37.35 10.62
C GLY A 106 10.84 37.67 9.69
N GLY A 107 11.57 36.67 9.17
CA GLY A 107 12.68 36.86 8.24
C GLY A 107 12.23 37.15 6.80
N GLU A 108 12.97 38.03 6.12
CA GLU A 108 12.85 38.29 4.68
C GLU A 108 13.90 37.48 3.91
N TYR A 109 13.46 36.86 2.80
CA TYR A 109 14.23 35.88 2.04
C TYR A 109 14.12 36.12 0.53
N THR A 110 15.16 35.75 -0.21
CA THR A 110 15.22 35.82 -1.68
C THR A 110 15.37 34.42 -2.27
N LEU A 111 14.50 34.07 -3.21
CA LEU A 111 14.49 32.78 -3.90
C LEU A 111 15.27 32.83 -5.21
N TYR A 112 16.07 31.81 -5.48
CA TYR A 112 16.80 31.59 -6.71
C TYR A 112 16.56 30.18 -7.27
N ILE A 113 16.60 30.04 -8.59
CA ILE A 113 16.67 28.77 -9.31
C ILE A 113 17.91 28.82 -10.21
N ASN A 114 18.83 27.86 -10.10
CA ASN A 114 20.09 27.79 -10.86
C ASN A 114 20.86 29.15 -10.84
N ASP A 115 21.07 29.70 -9.65
CA ASP A 115 21.62 31.04 -9.36
C ASP A 115 20.83 32.26 -9.90
N VAL A 116 19.70 32.08 -10.58
CA VAL A 116 18.86 33.19 -11.08
C VAL A 116 17.78 33.55 -10.07
N MET A 117 17.76 34.82 -9.64
CA MET A 117 16.75 35.36 -8.72
C MET A 117 15.34 35.29 -9.34
N ILE A 118 14.40 34.72 -8.60
CA ILE A 118 12.97 34.66 -8.95
C ILE A 118 12.20 35.82 -8.32
N GLY A 119 12.39 36.03 -7.02
CA GLY A 119 11.65 37.02 -6.24
C GLY A 119 12.01 36.94 -4.75
N GLN A 120 11.23 37.63 -3.92
CA GLN A 120 11.41 37.66 -2.47
C GLN A 120 10.16 37.16 -1.75
N PHE A 121 10.30 36.67 -0.52
CA PHE A 121 9.19 36.25 0.33
C PHE A 121 9.52 36.51 1.80
N THR A 122 8.50 36.45 2.67
CA THR A 122 8.65 36.68 4.11
C THR A 122 8.09 35.48 4.89
N ILE A 123 8.73 35.11 5.99
CA ILE A 123 8.16 34.16 6.96
C ILE A 123 7.35 34.96 7.99
N ALA A 124 6.13 34.52 8.31
CA ALA A 124 5.30 35.18 9.32
C ALA A 124 6.00 35.20 10.69
N ALA A 125 5.73 36.22 11.51
CA ALA A 125 6.38 36.38 12.83
C ALA A 125 5.89 35.34 13.87
N ASP A 126 4.74 34.73 13.61
CA ASP A 126 4.07 33.65 14.32
C ASP A 126 4.17 32.29 13.59
N ALA A 127 5.02 32.20 12.56
CA ALA A 127 5.21 30.96 11.80
C ALA A 127 5.76 29.82 12.66
N VAL A 128 5.16 28.64 12.51
CA VAL A 128 5.58 27.40 13.18
C VAL A 128 6.49 26.57 12.28
N GLY A 129 7.16 25.57 12.85
CA GLY A 129 7.79 24.50 12.06
C GLY A 129 6.71 23.75 11.28
N GLY A 130 6.76 23.81 9.95
CA GLY A 130 5.95 22.93 9.12
C GLY A 130 6.57 21.53 9.15
N THR A 131 5.89 20.56 9.74
CA THR A 131 6.31 19.15 9.63
C THR A 131 6.05 18.58 8.23
N GLY A 132 5.31 19.33 7.40
CA GLY A 132 4.97 18.96 6.03
C GLY A 132 6.17 18.53 5.19
N GLY A 133 5.93 17.56 4.32
CA GLY A 133 6.92 17.05 3.37
C GLY A 133 7.26 18.00 2.21
N ALA A 134 8.29 17.64 1.45
CA ALA A 134 8.66 18.23 0.17
C ALA A 134 7.64 17.84 -0.94
N GLU A 135 8.01 17.98 -2.23
CA GLU A 135 7.36 17.16 -3.27
C GLU A 135 8.23 15.93 -3.51
N GLY A 136 7.59 14.82 -3.86
CA GLY A 136 8.13 13.49 -3.57
C GLY A 136 7.60 12.92 -2.23
N ASP A 137 7.03 13.75 -1.35
CA ASP A 137 6.27 13.28 -0.19
C ASP A 137 4.87 12.78 -0.58
N VAL A 138 4.92 11.56 -1.11
CA VAL A 138 3.89 10.51 -1.08
C VAL A 138 3.11 10.60 0.24
N LEU A 139 1.79 10.66 0.19
CA LEU A 139 0.96 10.84 1.39
C LEU A 139 0.77 9.52 2.16
N GLU A 140 0.52 9.62 3.46
CA GLU A 140 0.13 8.49 4.31
C GLU A 140 -1.35 8.14 4.08
N LEU A 141 -1.62 7.44 2.98
CA LEU A 141 -2.97 7.10 2.56
C LEU A 141 -3.63 6.04 3.45
N ALA A 142 -2.86 5.26 4.21
CA ALA A 142 -3.44 4.27 5.12
C ALA A 142 -4.09 4.89 6.36
N ARG A 143 -3.81 6.17 6.68
CA ARG A 143 -4.62 6.98 7.63
C ARG A 143 -5.92 7.53 7.01
N LEU A 144 -6.09 7.45 5.69
CA LEU A 144 -7.19 8.09 4.93
C LEU A 144 -8.29 7.12 4.49
N VAL A 145 -8.44 6.00 5.17
CA VAL A 145 -9.57 5.07 5.03
C VAL A 145 -10.43 5.09 6.30
N PRO A 146 -11.70 4.64 6.25
CA PRO A 146 -12.49 4.40 7.45
C PRO A 146 -11.86 3.33 8.35
N PHE A 147 -11.91 3.55 9.66
CA PHE A 147 -11.60 2.57 10.69
C PHE A 147 -12.88 2.19 11.46
N PRO A 148 -12.93 1.04 12.16
CA PRO A 148 -14.11 0.65 12.93
C PRO A 148 -14.56 1.69 13.98
N GLY A 149 -13.64 2.51 14.49
CA GLY A 149 -13.94 3.64 15.38
C GLY A 149 -14.80 4.75 14.73
N ASP A 150 -14.66 4.97 13.42
CA ASP A 150 -15.46 5.98 12.69
C ASP A 150 -16.94 5.59 12.60
N ALA A 151 -17.26 4.29 12.78
CA ALA A 151 -18.64 3.83 12.89
C ALA A 151 -19.31 4.21 14.22
N ALA A 152 -18.56 4.74 15.20
CA ALA A 152 -19.01 5.04 16.57
C ALA A 152 -19.73 3.86 17.27
N GLY A 153 -19.41 2.62 16.88
CA GLY A 153 -20.08 1.40 17.37
C GLY A 153 -21.46 1.10 16.76
N ALA A 154 -21.88 1.82 15.72
CA ALA A 154 -23.17 1.59 15.04
C ALA A 154 -23.23 0.22 14.32
N ILE A 155 -22.08 -0.32 13.89
CA ILE A 155 -21.94 -1.66 13.33
C ILE A 155 -21.11 -2.50 14.31
N ALA A 156 -21.75 -3.47 14.97
CA ALA A 156 -21.07 -4.42 15.84
C ALA A 156 -20.25 -5.45 15.03
N GLY A 157 -19.08 -5.84 15.52
CA GLY A 157 -18.22 -6.83 14.86
C GLY A 157 -17.51 -6.32 13.59
N LEU A 158 -17.57 -5.01 13.30
CA LEU A 158 -16.84 -4.40 12.19
C LEU A 158 -15.33 -4.42 12.47
N GLY A 159 -14.57 -5.11 11.61
CA GLY A 159 -13.11 -5.23 11.72
C GLY A 159 -12.41 -5.04 10.37
N LEU A 160 -11.14 -4.64 10.41
CA LEU A 160 -10.28 -4.45 9.24
C LEU A 160 -9.82 -5.79 8.66
N VAL A 161 -9.93 -5.97 7.33
CA VAL A 161 -9.47 -7.17 6.61
C VAL A 161 -8.03 -6.94 6.12
N PRO A 162 -7.00 -7.60 6.68
CA PRO A 162 -5.60 -7.39 6.28
C PRO A 162 -5.34 -7.70 4.81
N GLU A 163 -5.91 -8.79 4.30
CA GLU A 163 -5.70 -9.29 2.94
C GLU A 163 -6.32 -8.41 1.85
N LEU A 164 -7.10 -7.39 2.24
CA LEU A 164 -7.69 -6.37 1.38
C LEU A 164 -7.14 -4.95 1.65
N SER A 165 -6.12 -4.85 2.52
CA SER A 165 -5.52 -3.59 2.97
C SER A 165 -4.07 -3.49 2.47
N ALA A 166 -3.82 -2.65 1.45
CA ALA A 166 -2.50 -2.55 0.82
C ALA A 166 -2.33 -1.27 0.00
N TYR A 167 -1.09 -0.80 -0.14
CA TYR A 167 -0.70 0.13 -1.20
C TYR A 167 -0.63 -0.59 -2.54
N GLN A 168 -0.89 0.15 -3.62
CA GLN A 168 -0.82 -0.32 -5.00
C GLN A 168 0.10 0.62 -5.79
N SER A 169 1.19 0.08 -6.32
CA SER A 169 2.09 0.82 -7.19
C SER A 169 1.43 1.14 -8.54
N ILE A 170 2.07 2.00 -9.34
CA ILE A 170 1.63 2.24 -10.72
C ILE A 170 1.67 0.95 -11.57
N ALA A 171 2.63 0.04 -11.33
CA ALA A 171 2.73 -1.24 -12.02
C ALA A 171 1.64 -2.24 -11.59
N ASP A 172 1.30 -2.29 -10.29
CA ASP A 172 0.18 -3.09 -9.78
C ASP A 172 -1.15 -2.65 -10.40
N LEU A 173 -1.40 -1.34 -10.38
CA LEU A 173 -2.63 -0.79 -10.92
C LEU A 173 -2.66 -0.91 -12.45
N ALA A 174 -1.54 -0.73 -13.14
CA ALA A 174 -1.44 -0.95 -14.58
C ALA A 174 -1.70 -2.40 -14.97
N ARG A 175 -1.21 -3.38 -14.19
CA ARG A 175 -1.57 -4.80 -14.36
C ARG A 175 -3.08 -4.99 -14.22
N VAL A 176 -3.71 -4.45 -13.18
CA VAL A 176 -5.16 -4.55 -12.96
C VAL A 176 -5.96 -3.85 -14.09
N VAL A 177 -5.51 -2.70 -14.59
CA VAL A 177 -6.14 -2.00 -15.72
C VAL A 177 -6.03 -2.82 -17.01
N ALA A 178 -4.83 -3.32 -17.33
CA ALA A 178 -4.58 -4.18 -18.48
C ALA A 178 -5.37 -5.50 -18.41
N GLU A 179 -5.53 -6.07 -17.22
CA GLU A 179 -6.33 -7.27 -16.96
C GLU A 179 -7.83 -7.04 -17.18
N ASN A 180 -8.40 -5.96 -16.62
CA ASN A 180 -9.79 -5.56 -16.88
C ASN A 180 -10.05 -5.20 -18.36
N ALA A 181 -9.04 -4.67 -19.06
CA ALA A 181 -9.09 -4.41 -20.50
C ALA A 181 -8.96 -5.68 -21.38
N ASN A 182 -8.83 -6.87 -20.78
CA ASN A 182 -8.53 -8.13 -21.48
C ASN A 182 -7.20 -8.10 -22.29
N ASN A 183 -6.26 -7.25 -21.88
CA ASN A 183 -5.00 -6.94 -22.55
C ASN A 183 -3.78 -7.18 -21.62
N ASN A 184 -3.81 -8.21 -20.76
CA ASN A 184 -2.79 -8.48 -19.72
C ASN A 184 -1.43 -9.00 -20.25
N ASN A 185 -1.06 -8.63 -21.47
CA ASN A 185 0.29 -8.82 -22.01
C ASN A 185 1.20 -7.64 -21.60
N ARG A 186 2.47 -7.68 -22.00
CA ARG A 186 3.45 -6.64 -21.66
C ARG A 186 3.07 -5.26 -22.22
N GLU A 187 2.68 -5.19 -23.49
CA GLU A 187 2.34 -3.93 -24.19
C GLU A 187 1.14 -3.24 -23.54
N GLY A 188 0.10 -3.99 -23.15
CA GLY A 188 -1.05 -3.46 -22.43
C GLY A 188 -0.73 -2.92 -21.03
N ARG A 189 0.27 -3.50 -20.33
CA ARG A 189 0.75 -2.96 -19.05
C ARG A 189 1.60 -1.70 -19.24
N GLU A 190 2.55 -1.72 -20.17
CA GLU A 190 3.37 -0.53 -20.51
C GLU A 190 2.50 0.65 -20.98
N GLN A 191 1.40 0.36 -21.71
CA GLN A 191 0.37 1.34 -22.04
C GLN A 191 -0.36 1.84 -20.79
N ALA A 192 -0.86 0.95 -19.93
CA ALA A 192 -1.60 1.35 -18.73
C ALA A 192 -0.75 2.14 -17.72
N GLU A 193 0.54 1.81 -17.56
CA GLU A 193 1.50 2.62 -16.78
C GLU A 193 1.65 4.03 -17.38
N THR A 194 1.77 4.10 -18.71
CA THR A 194 1.86 5.38 -19.44
C THR A 194 0.59 6.22 -19.29
N GLU A 195 -0.59 5.60 -19.33
CA GLU A 195 -1.88 6.27 -19.17
C GLU A 195 -2.12 6.72 -17.72
N LEU A 196 -1.73 5.91 -16.72
CA LEU A 196 -1.77 6.32 -15.30
C LEU A 196 -0.84 7.52 -15.06
N ALA A 197 0.41 7.46 -15.53
CA ALA A 197 1.36 8.57 -15.46
C ALA A 197 0.89 9.80 -16.27
N ALA A 198 0.10 9.62 -17.33
CA ALA A 198 -0.53 10.70 -18.10
C ALA A 198 -1.76 11.30 -17.38
N SER A 199 -2.49 10.53 -16.57
CA SER A 199 -3.57 11.06 -15.71
C SER A 199 -3.06 11.86 -14.50
N GLY A 200 -1.78 11.70 -14.14
CA GLY A 200 -1.17 12.34 -12.97
C GLY A 200 -1.27 11.50 -11.70
N PHE A 201 -1.57 10.20 -11.82
CA PHE A 201 -1.54 9.23 -10.72
C PHE A 201 -0.15 9.19 -10.07
N VAL A 202 -0.10 9.29 -8.73
CA VAL A 202 1.12 9.10 -7.93
C VAL A 202 1.11 7.72 -7.29
N GLN A 203 0.07 7.45 -6.50
CA GLN A 203 -0.11 6.18 -5.78
C GLN A 203 -1.57 5.94 -5.41
N ARG A 204 -1.87 4.73 -4.96
CA ARG A 204 -3.18 4.35 -4.40
C ARG A 204 -3.00 3.45 -3.18
N TYR A 205 -3.91 3.59 -2.23
CA TYR A 205 -4.11 2.67 -1.13
C TYR A 205 -5.54 2.15 -1.15
N GLN A 206 -5.73 0.90 -0.75
CA GLN A 206 -7.03 0.27 -0.56
C GLN A 206 -7.11 -0.34 0.83
N SER A 207 -8.32 -0.35 1.39
CA SER A 207 -8.68 -1.04 2.63
C SER A 207 -10.08 -1.66 2.50
N SER A 208 -10.39 -2.65 3.32
CA SER A 208 -11.76 -3.10 3.55
C SER A 208 -12.01 -3.35 5.02
N LEU A 209 -13.06 -2.75 5.56
CA LEU A 209 -13.70 -3.24 6.77
C LEU A 209 -14.77 -4.28 6.39
N ALA A 210 -15.04 -5.24 7.26
CA ALA A 210 -16.15 -6.17 7.09
C ALA A 210 -16.73 -6.65 8.44
N VAL A 211 -17.93 -7.22 8.38
CA VAL A 211 -18.58 -7.93 9.50
C VAL A 211 -18.78 -9.40 9.09
N PRO A 212 -18.37 -10.39 9.91
CA PRO A 212 -18.60 -11.79 9.59
C PRO A 212 -20.09 -12.14 9.65
N ALA A 213 -20.58 -12.94 8.71
CA ALA A 213 -21.95 -13.43 8.73
C ALA A 213 -22.19 -14.38 9.93
N ALA A 214 -23.38 -14.30 10.52
CA ALA A 214 -23.71 -15.00 11.76
C ALA A 214 -23.85 -16.53 11.60
N ASP A 215 -23.97 -17.03 10.37
CA ASP A 215 -24.13 -18.46 10.02
C ASP A 215 -22.86 -19.08 9.40
N ASP A 216 -22.12 -18.37 8.55
CA ASP A 216 -20.72 -18.71 8.21
C ASP A 216 -19.79 -17.48 8.36
N PRO A 217 -18.92 -17.42 9.38
CA PRO A 217 -18.03 -16.29 9.62
C PRO A 217 -16.88 -16.17 8.59
N SER A 218 -16.78 -17.07 7.60
CA SER A 218 -15.92 -16.89 6.43
C SER A 218 -16.60 -16.13 5.27
N VAL A 219 -17.85 -15.70 5.44
CA VAL A 219 -18.59 -14.81 4.53
C VAL A 219 -18.81 -13.45 5.21
N PHE A 220 -18.89 -12.37 4.42
CA PHE A 220 -19.19 -11.03 4.93
C PHE A 220 -20.71 -10.76 4.94
N GLU A 221 -21.24 -10.22 6.04
CA GLU A 221 -22.61 -9.66 6.10
C GLU A 221 -22.64 -8.22 5.56
N ILE A 222 -21.63 -7.45 5.95
CA ILE A 222 -21.41 -6.06 5.56
C ILE A 222 -19.96 -5.95 5.10
N GLN A 223 -19.72 -5.18 4.03
CA GLN A 223 -18.39 -4.79 3.58
C GLN A 223 -18.33 -3.28 3.38
N ILE A 224 -17.30 -2.63 3.92
CA ILE A 224 -17.02 -1.21 3.67
C ILE A 224 -15.62 -1.14 3.04
N ALA A 225 -15.60 -1.12 1.70
CA ALA A 225 -14.37 -1.03 0.93
C ALA A 225 -14.02 0.45 0.69
N ALA A 226 -12.77 0.82 0.93
CA ALA A 226 -12.27 2.18 0.75
C ALA A 226 -11.05 2.21 -0.16
N ILE A 227 -11.01 3.19 -1.06
CA ILE A 227 -9.92 3.46 -2.00
C ILE A 227 -9.53 4.92 -1.85
N VAL A 228 -8.23 5.16 -1.71
CA VAL A 228 -7.63 6.50 -1.70
C VAL A 228 -6.63 6.56 -2.85
N THR A 229 -6.77 7.55 -3.72
CA THR A 229 -5.84 7.78 -4.85
C THR A 229 -5.25 9.17 -4.75
N GLU A 230 -3.92 9.25 -4.80
CA GLU A 230 -3.16 10.50 -4.81
C GLU A 230 -2.79 10.87 -6.24
N TYR A 231 -2.97 12.16 -6.56
CA TYR A 231 -2.57 12.76 -7.82
C TYR A 231 -1.46 13.80 -7.62
N ASP A 232 -0.79 14.15 -8.73
CA ASP A 232 0.23 15.19 -8.78
C ASP A 232 -0.34 16.59 -8.47
N THR A 233 -1.63 16.84 -8.75
CA THR A 233 -2.28 18.13 -8.51
C THR A 233 -3.75 18.00 -8.10
N ALA A 234 -4.32 19.06 -7.51
CA ALA A 234 -5.76 19.19 -7.32
C ALA A 234 -6.54 19.13 -8.66
N GLU A 235 -5.97 19.66 -9.74
CA GLU A 235 -6.61 19.74 -11.05
C GLU A 235 -6.78 18.35 -11.69
N THR A 236 -5.78 17.47 -11.55
CA THR A 236 -5.82 16.07 -12.02
C THR A 236 -6.71 15.20 -11.14
N ALA A 237 -6.76 15.45 -9.82
CA ALA A 237 -7.76 14.85 -8.94
C ALA A 237 -9.19 15.32 -9.30
N ALA A 238 -9.41 16.60 -9.63
CA ALA A 238 -10.70 17.15 -10.05
C ALA A 238 -11.17 16.61 -11.39
N ALA A 239 -10.28 16.50 -12.38
CA ALA A 239 -10.55 15.82 -13.64
C ALA A 239 -10.95 14.35 -13.42
N SER A 240 -10.27 13.65 -12.50
CA SER A 240 -10.57 12.26 -12.15
C SER A 240 -11.90 12.11 -11.39
N PHE A 241 -12.25 13.05 -10.51
CA PHE A 241 -13.57 13.13 -9.86
C PHE A 241 -14.69 13.45 -10.87
N ALA A 242 -14.44 14.29 -11.86
CA ALA A 242 -15.37 14.57 -12.95
C ALA A 242 -15.60 13.34 -13.86
N ALA A 243 -14.53 12.59 -14.18
CA ALA A 243 -14.59 11.35 -14.96
C ALA A 243 -15.12 10.14 -14.16
N SER A 244 -15.09 10.19 -12.82
CA SER A 244 -15.59 9.12 -11.95
C SER A 244 -17.11 8.99 -12.02
N ALA A 245 -17.56 8.04 -12.83
CA ALA A 245 -18.96 7.65 -12.92
C ALA A 245 -19.41 6.93 -11.65
N THR A 246 -20.23 7.60 -10.83
CA THR A 246 -21.04 6.95 -9.80
C THR A 246 -22.05 6.03 -10.48
N GLY A 247 -21.96 4.71 -10.22
CA GLY A 247 -23.00 3.77 -10.65
C GLY A 247 -24.32 4.02 -9.91
N GLY A 248 -25.44 3.68 -10.53
CA GLY A 248 -26.75 3.67 -9.87
C GLY A 248 -27.45 5.04 -9.75
N GLU A 249 -28.28 5.17 -8.71
CA GLU A 249 -29.13 6.33 -8.45
C GLU A 249 -28.38 7.36 -7.58
N ALA A 250 -28.28 8.62 -8.01
CA ALA A 250 -27.70 9.68 -7.20
C ALA A 250 -28.60 10.04 -6.01
N VAL A 251 -28.01 10.22 -4.82
CA VAL A 251 -28.71 10.52 -3.57
C VAL A 251 -28.28 11.89 -3.04
N GLU A 252 -29.21 12.68 -2.50
CA GLU A 252 -28.88 13.96 -1.86
C GLU A 252 -28.06 13.72 -0.59
N SER A 253 -26.90 14.36 -0.50
CA SER A 253 -25.92 14.23 0.59
C SER A 253 -25.29 15.60 0.92
N PRO A 254 -24.84 15.85 2.16
CA PRO A 254 -23.98 16.98 2.47
C PRO A 254 -22.67 16.97 1.67
N LEU A 255 -22.04 18.14 1.56
CA LEU A 255 -20.71 18.26 0.98
C LEU A 255 -19.67 17.65 1.93
N VAL A 256 -18.81 16.78 1.39
CA VAL A 256 -17.62 16.23 2.07
C VAL A 256 -16.40 16.60 1.24
N GLY A 257 -15.36 17.14 1.88
CA GLY A 257 -14.19 17.68 1.17
C GLY A 257 -14.54 18.90 0.32
N ASP A 258 -13.86 19.04 -0.82
CA ASP A 258 -14.08 20.13 -1.78
C ASP A 258 -15.28 19.84 -2.70
N GLU A 259 -15.48 18.56 -3.04
CA GLU A 259 -16.54 18.06 -3.91
C GLU A 259 -16.93 16.64 -3.47
N SER A 260 -18.23 16.32 -3.36
CA SER A 260 -18.72 14.96 -3.07
C SER A 260 -19.94 14.56 -3.92
N ARG A 261 -20.17 13.25 -4.04
CA ARG A 261 -21.37 12.61 -4.59
C ARG A 261 -21.67 11.32 -3.83
N VAL A 262 -22.94 11.04 -3.55
CA VAL A 262 -23.40 9.73 -3.06
C VAL A 262 -24.30 9.08 -4.10
N SER A 263 -24.16 7.77 -4.31
CA SER A 263 -25.11 6.99 -5.11
C SER A 263 -25.49 5.66 -4.48
N ARG A 264 -26.73 5.23 -4.71
CA ARG A 264 -27.29 3.93 -4.34
C ARG A 264 -27.23 2.96 -5.52
N GLN A 265 -26.72 1.76 -5.27
CA GLN A 265 -26.61 0.68 -6.25
C GLN A 265 -27.27 -0.59 -5.69
N SER A 266 -27.82 -1.42 -6.58
CA SER A 266 -28.26 -2.78 -6.28
C SER A 266 -27.69 -3.70 -7.36
N ALA A 267 -27.11 -4.81 -6.96
CA ALA A 267 -26.41 -5.73 -7.85
C ALA A 267 -26.42 -7.16 -7.30
N VAL A 268 -25.86 -8.10 -8.07
CA VAL A 268 -25.71 -9.50 -7.66
C VAL A 268 -24.23 -9.78 -7.40
N ALA A 269 -23.91 -10.36 -6.24
CA ALA A 269 -22.56 -10.78 -5.89
C ALA A 269 -22.16 -11.98 -6.76
N THR A 270 -21.07 -11.85 -7.50
CA THR A 270 -20.71 -12.75 -8.62
C THR A 270 -20.38 -14.17 -8.22
N GLN A 271 -20.01 -14.43 -6.95
CA GLN A 271 -19.74 -15.78 -6.43
C GLN A 271 -20.99 -16.46 -5.86
N THR A 272 -21.70 -15.75 -4.97
CA THR A 272 -22.80 -16.33 -4.18
C THR A 272 -24.14 -16.31 -4.93
N GLY A 273 -24.26 -15.47 -5.96
CA GLY A 273 -25.53 -15.20 -6.63
C GLY A 273 -26.53 -14.41 -5.76
N ALA A 274 -26.10 -13.91 -4.59
CA ALA A 274 -26.94 -13.12 -3.70
C ALA A 274 -27.10 -11.69 -4.25
N GLU A 275 -28.33 -11.17 -4.18
CA GLU A 275 -28.57 -9.73 -4.35
C GLU A 275 -27.97 -8.96 -3.16
N TYR A 276 -27.40 -7.79 -3.42
CA TYR A 276 -26.92 -6.85 -2.41
C TYR A 276 -27.27 -5.42 -2.78
N GLN A 277 -27.32 -4.55 -1.77
CA GLN A 277 -27.39 -3.10 -1.99
C GLN A 277 -26.09 -2.44 -1.51
N SER A 278 -25.74 -1.31 -2.10
CA SER A 278 -24.61 -0.51 -1.64
C SER A 278 -24.86 0.99 -1.77
N LEU A 279 -24.24 1.75 -0.89
CA LEU A 279 -24.07 3.19 -1.00
C LEU A 279 -22.58 3.49 -1.27
N GLN A 280 -22.33 4.26 -2.33
CA GLN A 280 -21.00 4.72 -2.70
C GLN A 280 -20.91 6.23 -2.47
N LEU A 281 -19.99 6.65 -1.59
CA LEU A 281 -19.56 8.03 -1.43
C LEU A 281 -18.24 8.21 -2.19
N ILE A 282 -18.21 9.14 -3.15
CA ILE A 282 -16.99 9.63 -3.78
C ILE A 282 -16.79 11.07 -3.33
N PHE A 283 -15.58 11.44 -2.88
CA PHE A 283 -15.24 12.84 -2.63
C PHE A 283 -13.78 13.16 -2.97
N ARG A 284 -13.51 14.45 -3.21
CA ARG A 284 -12.18 15.00 -3.47
C ARG A 284 -11.77 15.95 -2.34
N GLN A 285 -10.49 15.96 -2.01
CA GLN A 285 -9.88 16.94 -1.10
C GLN A 285 -8.47 17.27 -1.58
N ASP A 286 -8.23 18.49 -2.04
CA ASP A 286 -7.00 18.87 -2.75
C ASP A 286 -6.69 17.85 -3.88
N ARG A 287 -5.50 17.22 -3.84
CA ARG A 287 -4.99 16.23 -4.80
C ARG A 287 -5.37 14.78 -4.49
N LEU A 288 -6.29 14.55 -3.55
CA LEU A 288 -6.79 13.22 -3.17
C LEU A 288 -8.19 12.96 -3.74
N LEU A 289 -8.40 11.77 -4.29
CA LEU A 289 -9.71 11.19 -4.60
C LEU A 289 -9.97 10.02 -3.65
N ILE A 290 -11.08 10.10 -2.90
CA ILE A 290 -11.51 9.08 -1.94
C ILE A 290 -12.81 8.46 -2.43
N VAL A 291 -12.89 7.12 -2.42
CA VAL A 291 -14.10 6.34 -2.68
C VAL A 291 -14.34 5.43 -1.49
N ILE A 292 -15.52 5.52 -0.89
CA ILE A 292 -15.99 4.60 0.17
C ILE A 292 -17.27 3.92 -0.35
N ASN A 293 -17.27 2.59 -0.39
CA ASN A 293 -18.40 1.77 -0.81
C ASN A 293 -18.87 0.88 0.35
N PHE A 294 -20.00 1.24 0.94
CA PHE A 294 -20.67 0.49 2.01
C PHE A 294 -21.72 -0.42 1.36
N ALA A 295 -21.43 -1.73 1.31
CA ALA A 295 -22.31 -2.76 0.80
C ALA A 295 -22.92 -3.59 1.95
N ASP A 296 -24.22 -3.86 1.83
CA ASP A 296 -24.96 -4.79 2.67
C ASP A 296 -25.31 -6.05 1.86
N LEU A 297 -24.68 -7.17 2.22
CA LEU A 297 -24.74 -8.42 1.48
C LEU A 297 -25.94 -9.29 1.88
N LEU A 298 -26.83 -8.77 2.74
CA LEU A 298 -28.16 -9.31 3.02
C LEU A 298 -29.27 -8.55 2.29
N ASN A 299 -28.92 -7.74 1.29
CA ASN A 299 -29.86 -6.97 0.46
C ASN A 299 -30.69 -5.93 1.26
N ARG A 300 -30.19 -5.47 2.41
CA ARG A 300 -30.78 -4.36 3.18
C ARG A 300 -30.28 -3.02 2.63
N GLU A 301 -31.03 -1.94 2.85
CA GLU A 301 -30.54 -0.60 2.49
C GLU A 301 -29.43 -0.15 3.48
N PRO A 302 -28.22 0.23 3.03
CA PRO A 302 -27.15 0.68 3.92
C PRO A 302 -27.46 2.05 4.56
N ASP A 303 -26.89 2.32 5.73
CA ASP A 303 -27.07 3.60 6.42
C ASP A 303 -26.26 4.73 5.76
N GLN A 304 -26.96 5.65 5.10
CA GLN A 304 -26.36 6.83 4.47
C GLN A 304 -25.71 7.78 5.47
N ALA A 305 -26.34 8.03 6.62
CA ALA A 305 -25.81 8.97 7.61
C ALA A 305 -24.52 8.43 8.24
N LEU A 306 -24.41 7.10 8.36
CA LEU A 306 -23.17 6.43 8.78
C LEU A 306 -22.06 6.55 7.73
N LEU A 307 -22.38 6.37 6.43
CA LEU A 307 -21.42 6.57 5.34
C LEU A 307 -20.90 8.01 5.28
N GLU A 308 -21.79 8.99 5.45
CA GLU A 308 -21.44 10.41 5.52
C GLU A 308 -20.56 10.74 6.73
N ALA A 309 -20.85 10.15 7.90
CA ALA A 309 -20.03 10.31 9.10
C ALA A 309 -18.62 9.72 8.92
N MET A 310 -18.50 8.54 8.30
CA MET A 310 -17.19 7.95 7.95
C MET A 310 -16.43 8.81 6.93
N GLY A 311 -17.11 9.33 5.91
CA GLY A 311 -16.54 10.26 4.94
C GLY A 311 -15.99 11.52 5.61
N LEU A 312 -16.75 12.10 6.55
CA LEU A 312 -16.33 13.27 7.32
C LEU A 312 -15.14 12.98 8.25
N ALA A 313 -15.08 11.80 8.87
CA ALA A 313 -13.94 11.40 9.70
C ALA A 313 -12.65 11.25 8.87
N VAL A 314 -12.75 10.64 7.68
CA VAL A 314 -11.63 10.54 6.71
C VAL A 314 -11.22 11.93 6.21
N GLN A 315 -12.18 12.79 5.85
CA GLN A 315 -11.96 14.18 5.43
C GLN A 315 -11.14 14.96 6.46
N GLN A 316 -11.50 14.84 7.74
CA GLN A 316 -10.79 15.49 8.86
C GLN A 316 -9.34 14.98 9.00
N ARG A 317 -9.11 13.65 8.94
CA ARG A 317 -7.74 13.10 8.90
C ARG A 317 -6.96 13.55 7.66
N GLY A 318 -7.66 13.74 6.54
CA GLY A 318 -7.11 14.30 5.29
C GLY A 318 -6.44 15.65 5.46
N VAL A 319 -6.90 16.50 6.38
CA VAL A 319 -6.28 17.81 6.62
C VAL A 319 -4.86 17.66 7.17
N ALA A 320 -4.69 16.84 8.22
CA ALA A 320 -3.39 16.59 8.84
C ALA A 320 -2.43 15.84 7.90
N VAL A 321 -2.94 14.91 7.08
CA VAL A 321 -2.10 14.20 6.09
C VAL A 321 -1.64 15.13 4.97
N LEU A 322 -2.51 15.98 4.42
CA LEU A 322 -2.14 16.97 3.38
C LEU A 322 -1.21 18.08 3.89
N ALA A 323 -1.31 18.43 5.18
CA ALA A 323 -0.36 19.31 5.86
C ALA A 323 1.00 18.62 6.17
N GLY A 324 1.03 17.29 6.17
CA GLY A 324 2.13 16.46 6.68
C GLY A 324 2.38 16.65 8.18
N GLU A 325 1.30 16.79 8.94
CA GLU A 325 1.26 16.74 10.40
C GLU A 325 1.02 15.31 10.92
N ALA A 326 0.61 14.39 10.05
CA ALA A 326 0.26 13.01 10.38
C ALA A 326 1.46 12.03 10.34
N PRO A 327 1.61 11.12 11.33
CA PRO A 327 2.61 10.04 11.32
C PRO A 327 2.57 9.10 10.09
N ALA A 328 3.53 9.23 9.19
CA ALA A 328 3.67 8.45 7.94
C ALA A 328 4.27 7.04 8.11
N LEU A 329 3.80 6.26 9.09
CA LEU A 329 4.46 5.02 9.51
C LEU A 329 4.52 3.94 8.41
N THR A 330 3.50 3.81 7.55
CA THR A 330 3.51 2.80 6.48
C THR A 330 4.48 3.17 5.34
N ARG A 331 4.86 4.45 5.25
CA ARG A 331 5.96 4.93 4.39
C ARG A 331 7.33 4.68 5.01
N SER A 332 7.50 4.94 6.31
CA SER A 332 8.76 4.66 7.02
C SER A 332 9.07 3.15 7.12
N SER A 333 8.11 2.27 6.83
CA SER A 333 8.28 0.82 6.72
C SER A 333 9.07 0.42 5.47
N LEU A 334 10.18 -0.29 5.67
CA LEU A 334 10.88 -1.03 4.62
C LEU A 334 9.94 -2.05 3.98
N ARG A 335 9.98 -2.09 2.65
CA ARG A 335 9.10 -2.91 1.81
C ARG A 335 9.95 -3.92 1.06
N MET A 336 9.50 -5.16 0.96
CA MET A 336 10.22 -6.17 0.17
C MET A 336 9.86 -6.02 -1.31
N ASN A 337 10.87 -6.12 -2.18
CA ASN A 337 10.66 -6.28 -3.61
C ASN A 337 10.03 -7.65 -3.86
N LEU A 338 8.91 -7.69 -4.59
CA LEU A 338 8.21 -8.93 -4.95
C LEU A 338 8.34 -9.28 -6.43
N ASP A 339 9.12 -8.53 -7.21
CA ASP A 339 9.33 -8.81 -8.62
C ASP A 339 9.93 -10.20 -8.83
N GLY A 340 9.21 -11.03 -9.58
CA GLY A 340 9.60 -12.42 -9.84
C GLY A 340 9.23 -13.44 -8.76
N ILE A 341 8.67 -13.02 -7.61
CA ILE A 341 8.20 -13.94 -6.57
C ILE A 341 6.78 -14.42 -6.92
N PRO A 342 6.56 -15.73 -7.19
CA PRO A 342 5.23 -16.23 -7.46
C PRO A 342 4.37 -16.20 -6.19
N ARG A 343 3.06 -15.96 -6.34
CA ARG A 343 2.04 -16.15 -5.28
C ARG A 343 2.29 -15.34 -3.99
N SER A 344 3.05 -14.25 -4.06
CA SER A 344 3.28 -13.35 -2.94
C SER A 344 2.06 -12.46 -2.64
N SER A 345 1.83 -12.13 -1.37
CA SER A 345 0.86 -11.11 -0.93
C SER A 345 1.52 -10.06 -0.04
N THR A 346 1.14 -8.79 -0.25
CA THR A 346 1.49 -7.65 0.59
C THR A 346 0.24 -7.15 1.31
N GLU A 347 0.35 -6.93 2.62
CA GLU A 347 -0.69 -6.40 3.48
C GLU A 347 -0.09 -5.21 4.25
N GLN A 348 -0.75 -4.06 4.26
CA GLN A 348 -0.27 -2.85 4.95
C GLN A 348 -1.45 -2.16 5.63
N LEU A 349 -1.35 -1.90 6.93
CA LEU A 349 -2.46 -1.42 7.75
C LEU A 349 -2.01 -0.67 9.01
N TYR A 350 -2.94 0.02 9.66
CA TYR A 350 -2.79 0.47 11.05
C TYR A 350 -3.45 -0.52 12.00
N GLY A 351 -2.69 -1.02 12.98
CA GLY A 351 -3.17 -1.81 14.11
C GLY A 351 -3.64 -0.95 15.29
N ALA A 352 -3.17 0.29 15.38
CA ALA A 352 -3.66 1.33 16.29
C ALA A 352 -3.43 2.72 15.67
N ILE A 353 -4.31 3.68 15.96
CA ILE A 353 -4.23 5.08 15.48
C ILE A 353 -4.68 6.04 16.59
N ASP A 354 -3.93 7.11 16.81
CA ASP A 354 -4.19 8.15 17.83
C ASP A 354 -4.50 7.59 19.26
N GLY A 355 -3.92 6.44 19.60
CA GLY A 355 -4.07 5.70 20.86
C GLY A 355 -5.23 4.68 20.88
N ALA A 356 -6.04 4.59 19.82
CA ALA A 356 -7.14 3.65 19.69
C ALA A 356 -6.73 2.42 18.87
N MET A 357 -6.97 1.22 19.42
CA MET A 357 -6.78 -0.04 18.69
C MET A 357 -7.73 -0.15 17.50
N VAL A 358 -7.25 -0.72 16.40
CA VAL A 358 -8.03 -1.08 15.21
C VAL A 358 -8.30 -2.58 15.25
N PRO A 359 -9.54 -3.03 15.51
CA PRO A 359 -9.90 -4.45 15.47
C PRO A 359 -9.75 -5.04 14.07
N LEU A 360 -9.23 -6.26 13.98
CA LEU A 360 -9.19 -7.01 12.72
C LEU A 360 -10.49 -7.80 12.49
N PHE A 361 -10.76 -8.17 11.25
CA PHE A 361 -11.93 -8.96 10.87
C PHE A 361 -11.92 -10.32 11.59
N GLY A 362 -13.02 -10.62 12.30
CA GLY A 362 -13.15 -11.86 13.08
C GLY A 362 -12.25 -11.94 14.32
N GLU A 363 -11.58 -10.84 14.71
CA GLU A 363 -10.72 -10.81 15.90
C GLU A 363 -11.53 -11.01 17.19
N SER A 364 -11.04 -11.87 18.08
CA SER A 364 -11.65 -12.07 19.40
C SER A 364 -11.26 -10.95 20.37
N GLU A 365 -12.12 -10.68 21.37
CA GLU A 365 -11.83 -9.71 22.43
C GLU A 365 -10.51 -10.04 23.16
N ASP A 366 -10.19 -11.32 23.38
CA ASP A 366 -8.92 -11.77 23.96
C ASP A 366 -7.71 -11.47 23.05
N SER A 367 -7.84 -11.62 21.73
CA SER A 367 -6.79 -11.26 20.76
C SER A 367 -6.56 -9.74 20.76
N LEU A 368 -7.64 -8.97 20.68
CA LEU A 368 -7.59 -7.51 20.68
C LEU A 368 -6.95 -6.98 21.97
N ASN A 369 -7.28 -7.58 23.12
CA ASN A 369 -6.66 -7.26 24.42
C ASN A 369 -5.18 -7.68 24.48
N THR A 370 -4.79 -8.79 23.86
CA THR A 370 -3.37 -9.19 23.73
C THR A 370 -2.59 -8.18 22.88
N ARG A 371 -3.11 -7.77 21.72
CA ARG A 371 -2.48 -6.74 20.87
C ARG A 371 -2.44 -5.37 21.56
N ALA A 372 -3.51 -4.98 22.25
CA ALA A 372 -3.55 -3.76 23.05
C ALA A 372 -2.48 -3.77 24.16
N THR A 373 -2.25 -4.93 24.80
CA THR A 373 -1.19 -5.10 25.79
C THR A 373 0.20 -4.94 25.15
N ALA A 374 0.44 -5.58 24.00
CA ALA A 374 1.69 -5.43 23.25
C ALA A 374 1.97 -3.97 22.84
N TYR A 375 0.95 -3.23 22.42
CA TYR A 375 1.08 -1.84 21.97
C TYR A 375 0.93 -0.80 23.09
N THR A 376 1.00 -1.20 24.38
CA THR A 376 0.80 -0.30 25.53
C THR A 376 1.69 0.94 25.46
N GLY A 377 1.07 2.12 25.33
CA GLY A 377 1.77 3.41 25.34
C GLY A 377 2.14 3.96 23.96
N ALA A 378 2.00 3.17 22.88
CA ALA A 378 2.11 3.69 21.52
C ALA A 378 0.87 4.54 21.17
N THR A 379 1.06 5.63 20.43
CA THR A 379 -0.05 6.38 19.81
C THR A 379 -0.49 5.72 18.52
N ASP A 380 0.45 5.19 17.76
CA ASP A 380 0.22 4.66 16.43
C ASP A 380 1.01 3.38 16.22
N VAL A 381 0.38 2.42 15.56
CA VAL A 381 1.04 1.18 15.16
C VAL A 381 0.66 0.86 13.73
N SER A 382 1.64 0.83 12.82
CA SER A 382 1.47 0.30 11.47
C SER A 382 2.07 -1.10 11.33
N VAL A 383 1.44 -1.97 10.56
CA VAL A 383 1.95 -3.29 10.20
C VAL A 383 2.08 -3.36 8.68
N SER A 384 3.23 -3.79 8.19
CA SER A 384 3.47 -4.23 6.81
C SER A 384 3.87 -5.70 6.82
N THR A 385 3.15 -6.55 6.09
CA THR A 385 3.37 -8.00 6.00
C THR A 385 3.58 -8.39 4.54
N PHE A 386 4.61 -9.19 4.27
CA PHE A 386 4.98 -9.71 2.95
C PHE A 386 5.11 -11.23 3.07
N ILE A 387 4.17 -11.98 2.46
CA ILE A 387 4.14 -13.45 2.53
C ILE A 387 4.41 -14.02 1.14
N SER A 388 5.48 -14.80 1.02
CA SER A 388 5.74 -15.66 -0.13
C SER A 388 5.11 -17.03 0.11
N ARG A 389 4.09 -17.39 -0.69
CA ARG A 389 3.41 -18.68 -0.61
C ARG A 389 4.01 -19.60 -1.68
N GLY A 390 4.73 -20.64 -1.24
CA GLY A 390 5.35 -21.60 -2.16
C GLY A 390 4.36 -22.32 -3.09
N THR A 391 4.89 -23.17 -3.98
CA THR A 391 4.04 -24.02 -4.84
C THR A 391 3.20 -24.97 -3.99
N GLY A 392 1.94 -24.63 -3.79
CA GLY A 392 1.00 -25.47 -3.04
C GLY A 392 0.77 -26.81 -3.73
N GLU A 393 0.36 -27.82 -2.95
CA GLU A 393 0.32 -29.27 -3.29
C GLU A 393 -0.42 -29.68 -4.60
N ASN A 394 -1.03 -28.74 -5.31
CA ASN A 394 -1.89 -28.96 -6.48
C ASN A 394 -1.32 -28.33 -7.77
N GLU A 395 -0.21 -27.58 -7.70
CA GLU A 395 0.53 -27.15 -8.88
C GLU A 395 1.63 -28.17 -9.17
N THR A 396 1.57 -28.81 -10.35
CA THR A 396 2.70 -29.56 -10.87
C THR A 396 3.85 -28.60 -11.13
N ALA A 397 4.95 -28.73 -10.40
CA ALA A 397 6.17 -27.97 -10.65
C ALA A 397 6.52 -28.04 -12.16
N THR A 398 6.69 -26.87 -12.78
CA THR A 398 7.09 -26.80 -14.18
C THR A 398 8.52 -27.34 -14.31
N ALA A 399 8.83 -27.97 -15.45
CA ALA A 399 10.13 -28.62 -15.67
C ALA A 399 11.35 -27.67 -15.67
N GLU A 400 11.11 -26.36 -15.52
CA GLU A 400 12.07 -25.27 -15.58
C GLU A 400 11.94 -24.33 -14.35
N GLY A 401 11.04 -24.62 -13.40
CA GLY A 401 10.71 -23.74 -12.27
C GLY A 401 11.39 -24.15 -10.96
N GLU A 402 12.38 -23.36 -10.51
CA GLU A 402 12.84 -23.40 -9.13
C GLU A 402 11.74 -22.89 -8.19
N THR A 403 11.33 -23.72 -7.24
CA THR A 403 10.23 -23.41 -6.32
C THR A 403 10.76 -22.70 -5.08
N ALA A 404 10.69 -21.36 -5.05
CA ALA A 404 11.11 -20.59 -3.87
C ALA A 404 10.44 -21.12 -2.58
N ALA A 405 11.19 -21.19 -1.49
CA ALA A 405 10.68 -21.68 -0.22
C ALA A 405 9.67 -20.66 0.38
N PRO A 406 8.60 -21.11 1.07
CA PRO A 406 7.71 -20.20 1.77
C PRO A 406 8.49 -19.35 2.80
N PHE A 407 8.27 -18.04 2.76
CA PHE A 407 8.83 -17.10 3.74
C PHE A 407 7.81 -16.01 4.09
N SER A 408 7.99 -15.41 5.27
CA SER A 408 7.26 -14.24 5.74
C SER A 408 8.24 -13.17 6.20
N TYR A 409 8.03 -11.94 5.76
CA TYR A 409 8.73 -10.75 6.23
C TYR A 409 7.69 -9.77 6.77
N VAL A 410 7.84 -9.35 8.03
CA VAL A 410 6.88 -8.45 8.70
C VAL A 410 7.62 -7.31 9.37
N THR A 411 7.13 -6.08 9.16
CA THR A 411 7.57 -4.89 9.86
C THR A 411 6.36 -4.31 10.61
N THR A 412 6.45 -4.22 11.94
CA THR A 412 5.50 -3.44 12.76
C THR A 412 6.22 -2.22 13.32
N ILE A 413 5.77 -1.01 13.00
CA ILE A 413 6.33 0.23 13.57
C ILE A 413 5.35 0.75 14.63
N LEU A 414 5.86 0.96 15.84
CA LEU A 414 5.17 1.56 16.97
C LEU A 414 5.73 2.97 17.21
N ARG A 415 4.88 4.00 17.21
CA ARG A 415 5.25 5.37 17.58
C ARG A 415 4.80 5.70 18.98
N PHE A 416 5.69 6.25 19.79
CA PHE A 416 5.44 6.67 21.17
C PHE A 416 5.43 8.20 21.30
N PRO A 417 4.91 8.77 22.40
CA PRO A 417 4.91 10.21 22.64
C PRO A 417 6.32 10.81 22.79
N SER A 418 7.32 10.01 23.17
CA SER A 418 8.71 10.44 23.35
C SER A 418 9.71 9.28 23.15
N PRO A 419 11.00 9.57 22.89
CA PRO A 419 12.08 8.57 22.93
C PRO A 419 12.23 7.88 24.29
N GLU A 420 11.93 8.59 25.38
CA GLU A 420 11.94 8.03 26.73
C GLU A 420 10.83 6.98 26.92
N ASP A 421 9.62 7.21 26.39
CA ASP A 421 8.52 6.25 26.43
C ASP A 421 8.83 5.00 25.60
N ALA A 422 9.37 5.18 24.39
CA ALA A 422 9.85 4.08 23.54
C ALA A 422 10.93 3.26 24.26
N SER A 423 11.94 3.90 24.84
CA SER A 423 13.03 3.22 25.54
C SER A 423 12.54 2.46 26.78
N ALA A 424 11.56 3.02 27.50
CA ALA A 424 10.91 2.34 28.62
C ALA A 424 10.12 1.09 28.19
N TRP A 425 9.39 1.16 27.07
CA TRP A 425 8.70 0.00 26.49
C TRP A 425 9.69 -1.09 26.06
N LEU A 426 10.77 -0.71 25.34
CA LEU A 426 11.79 -1.65 24.85
C LEU A 426 12.50 -2.36 26.01
N GLY A 427 12.86 -1.61 27.07
CA GLY A 427 13.44 -2.19 28.28
C GLY A 427 12.50 -3.22 28.94
N GLY A 428 11.18 -2.95 28.91
CA GLY A 428 10.14 -3.81 29.45
C GLY A 428 10.01 -5.19 28.78
N LEU A 429 10.52 -5.38 27.56
CA LEU A 429 10.50 -6.68 26.84
C LEU A 429 11.34 -7.79 27.52
N ASN A 430 12.16 -7.44 28.52
CA ASN A 430 12.92 -8.39 29.33
C ASN A 430 12.16 -8.85 30.59
N GLU A 431 11.17 -8.07 31.05
CA GLU A 431 10.35 -8.38 32.22
C GLU A 431 9.00 -9.00 31.81
N GLN A 432 8.43 -8.52 30.71
CA GLN A 432 7.29 -9.14 30.04
C GLN A 432 7.78 -10.41 29.33
N SER A 433 7.08 -11.54 29.50
CA SER A 433 7.35 -12.73 28.68
C SER A 433 6.99 -12.42 27.23
N PRO A 434 7.93 -12.38 26.27
CA PRO A 434 7.62 -11.90 24.92
C PRO A 434 6.75 -12.90 24.14
N ALA A 435 6.71 -14.17 24.55
CA ALA A 435 5.73 -15.16 24.07
C ALA A 435 4.27 -14.83 24.49
N GLY A 436 4.07 -13.92 25.45
CA GLY A 436 2.75 -13.34 25.76
C GLY A 436 2.36 -12.16 24.88
N LEU A 437 3.32 -11.59 24.11
CA LEU A 437 3.08 -10.51 23.16
C LEU A 437 2.90 -11.02 21.73
N ARG A 438 3.51 -12.17 21.41
CA ARG A 438 3.44 -12.87 20.12
C ARG A 438 2.95 -14.33 20.33
N PRO A 439 1.67 -14.55 20.67
CA PRO A 439 1.13 -15.88 20.98
C PRO A 439 1.08 -16.85 19.78
N GLU A 440 1.30 -16.37 18.56
CA GLU A 440 1.41 -17.15 17.33
C GLU A 440 2.74 -17.94 17.21
N PHE A 441 3.76 -17.58 17.98
CA PHE A 441 5.05 -18.26 17.96
C PHE A 441 5.05 -19.54 18.81
N LEU A 442 5.54 -20.63 18.23
CA LEU A 442 5.68 -21.94 18.88
C LEU A 442 6.84 -21.95 19.88
N SER A 443 7.86 -21.13 19.63
CA SER A 443 9.00 -20.89 20.52
C SER A 443 9.57 -19.51 20.26
N LEU A 444 10.08 -18.84 21.29
CA LEU A 444 10.80 -17.56 21.20
C LEU A 444 11.99 -17.60 22.16
N SER A 445 13.17 -17.10 21.76
CA SER A 445 14.41 -17.15 22.56
C SER A 445 15.35 -16.00 22.20
N ALA A 446 15.93 -15.33 23.19
CA ALA A 446 16.79 -14.17 22.97
C ALA A 446 18.16 -14.56 22.36
N VAL A 447 18.62 -13.79 21.37
CA VAL A 447 19.94 -13.95 20.72
C VAL A 447 20.91 -12.98 21.39
N THR A 448 21.61 -13.47 22.42
CA THR A 448 22.41 -12.63 23.34
C THR A 448 23.67 -12.03 22.73
N ASP A 449 24.06 -12.48 21.54
CA ASP A 449 25.24 -12.08 20.77
C ASP A 449 24.89 -11.40 19.44
N ALA A 450 23.61 -11.07 19.21
CA ALA A 450 23.18 -10.26 18.08
C ALA A 450 23.78 -8.83 18.15
N PRO A 451 24.06 -8.19 17.00
CA PRO A 451 24.46 -6.78 16.97
C PRO A 451 23.35 -5.87 17.48
N THR A 452 23.74 -4.67 17.96
CA THR A 452 22.80 -3.60 18.29
C THR A 452 22.50 -2.77 17.05
N PHE A 453 21.21 -2.63 16.73
CA PHE A 453 20.70 -1.78 15.66
C PHE A 453 20.12 -0.48 16.24
N GLY A 454 20.08 0.58 15.43
CA GLY A 454 19.52 1.88 15.83
C GLY A 454 20.20 2.46 17.09
N GLU A 455 19.39 3.02 17.98
CA GLU A 455 19.85 3.53 19.28
C GLU A 455 19.91 2.43 20.36
N ALA A 456 18.97 1.48 20.28
CA ALA A 456 18.90 0.28 21.11
C ALA A 456 18.09 -0.80 20.38
N SER A 457 18.42 -2.08 20.60
CA SER A 457 17.63 -3.18 20.03
C SER A 457 17.63 -4.45 20.89
N VAL A 458 16.59 -5.27 20.73
CA VAL A 458 16.49 -6.61 21.33
C VAL A 458 16.11 -7.62 20.25
N THR A 459 16.91 -8.68 20.10
CA THR A 459 16.78 -9.69 19.04
C THR A 459 16.43 -11.06 19.63
N TYR A 460 15.50 -11.75 18.98
CA TYR A 460 15.06 -13.09 19.31
C TYR A 460 15.10 -14.00 18.07
N SER A 461 15.38 -15.29 18.27
CA SER A 461 15.05 -16.34 17.31
C SER A 461 13.72 -16.99 17.70
N PHE A 462 12.97 -17.45 16.71
CA PHE A 462 11.63 -18.01 16.93
C PHE A 462 11.28 -19.11 15.91
N THR A 463 10.21 -19.85 16.21
CA THR A 463 9.58 -20.76 15.25
C THR A 463 8.08 -20.50 15.16
N GLN A 464 7.51 -20.60 13.95
CA GLN A 464 6.07 -20.46 13.70
C GLN A 464 5.57 -21.46 12.66
N GLN A 465 4.24 -21.53 12.46
CA GLN A 465 3.65 -22.27 11.34
C GLN A 465 3.48 -21.34 10.14
N LEU A 466 4.05 -21.71 8.99
CA LEU A 466 3.91 -21.01 7.71
C LEU A 466 3.56 -22.02 6.62
N GLU A 467 2.43 -21.80 5.93
CA GLU A 467 1.90 -22.75 4.92
C GLU A 467 1.83 -24.21 5.41
N GLY A 468 1.51 -24.41 6.69
CA GLY A 468 1.41 -25.74 7.33
C GLY A 468 2.74 -26.41 7.67
N GLN A 469 3.86 -25.70 7.52
CA GLN A 469 5.21 -26.17 7.84
C GLN A 469 5.82 -25.33 8.96
N THR A 470 6.73 -25.91 9.74
CA THR A 470 7.50 -25.14 10.72
C THR A 470 8.53 -24.27 9.99
N ALA A 471 8.39 -22.96 10.12
CA ALA A 471 9.39 -21.97 9.72
C ALA A 471 10.20 -21.53 10.95
N THR A 472 11.49 -21.26 10.75
CA THR A 472 12.40 -20.71 11.76
C THR A 472 12.85 -19.32 11.31
N GLY A 473 12.97 -18.39 12.24
CA GLY A 473 13.20 -16.98 11.91
C GLY A 473 13.76 -16.15 13.05
N TYR A 474 13.91 -14.86 12.77
CA TYR A 474 14.41 -13.85 13.69
C TYR A 474 13.48 -12.64 13.77
N LEU A 475 13.35 -12.09 14.97
CA LEU A 475 12.57 -10.90 15.29
C LEU A 475 13.46 -9.93 16.08
N THR A 476 13.62 -8.71 15.58
CA THR A 476 14.34 -7.63 16.27
C THR A 476 13.44 -6.43 16.46
N TYR A 477 13.32 -6.00 17.71
CA TYR A 477 12.80 -4.68 18.05
C TYR A 477 13.97 -3.70 18.04
N VAL A 478 13.92 -2.65 17.23
CA VAL A 478 14.94 -1.59 17.12
C VAL A 478 14.32 -0.22 17.35
N GLN A 479 14.91 0.56 18.27
CA GLN A 479 14.53 1.94 18.58
C GLN A 479 15.28 2.93 17.68
N VAL A 480 14.52 3.91 17.16
CA VAL A 480 15.04 5.13 16.53
C VAL A 480 14.20 6.31 17.04
N GLY A 481 14.73 7.09 17.97
CA GLY A 481 14.02 8.18 18.61
C GLY A 481 12.76 7.69 19.33
N ALA A 482 11.60 8.26 18.98
CA ALA A 482 10.30 7.90 19.54
C ALA A 482 9.64 6.68 18.86
N ASP A 483 10.29 6.07 17.87
CA ASP A 483 9.77 4.93 17.13
C ASP A 483 10.49 3.63 17.49
N ILE A 484 9.75 2.52 17.41
CA ILE A 484 10.30 1.16 17.44
C ILE A 484 9.79 0.39 16.22
N ALA A 485 10.70 -0.11 15.39
CA ALA A 485 10.37 -1.14 14.42
C ALA A 485 10.61 -2.53 15.01
N ALA A 486 9.58 -3.37 15.02
CA ALA A 486 9.67 -4.81 15.19
C ALA A 486 9.77 -5.45 13.80
N VAL A 487 10.97 -5.89 13.43
CA VAL A 487 11.29 -6.46 12.11
C VAL A 487 11.43 -7.97 12.25
N GLU A 488 10.69 -8.71 11.44
CA GLU A 488 10.58 -10.17 11.46
C GLU A 488 10.92 -10.77 10.10
N LEU A 489 11.73 -11.84 10.08
CA LEU A 489 11.92 -12.69 8.92
C LEU A 489 11.88 -14.17 9.33
N ALA A 490 11.01 -14.96 8.72
CA ALA A 490 10.95 -16.41 8.87
C ALA A 490 10.87 -17.10 7.50
N ALA A 491 11.51 -18.24 7.36
CA ALA A 491 11.44 -19.07 6.16
C ALA A 491 11.38 -20.56 6.52
N VAL A 492 10.94 -21.37 5.56
CA VAL A 492 10.93 -22.84 5.69
C VAL A 492 12.23 -23.41 5.08
N PRO A 493 13.05 -24.17 5.83
CA PRO A 493 12.93 -24.49 7.26
C PRO A 493 13.47 -23.39 8.19
N GLU A 494 14.34 -22.51 7.70
CA GLU A 494 15.03 -21.48 8.49
C GLU A 494 15.45 -20.29 7.61
N ALA A 495 15.22 -19.06 8.08
CA ALA A 495 15.77 -17.85 7.47
C ALA A 495 17.19 -17.56 8.01
N PRO A 496 18.23 -17.39 7.17
CA PRO A 496 19.58 -17.11 7.66
C PRO A 496 19.70 -15.75 8.37
N PHE A 497 20.42 -15.67 9.50
CA PHE A 497 20.62 -14.39 10.21
C PHE A 497 21.31 -13.32 9.33
N ALA A 498 22.27 -13.74 8.49
CA ALA A 498 22.97 -12.86 7.55
C ALA A 498 22.07 -12.29 6.43
N ALA A 499 20.90 -12.90 6.19
CA ALA A 499 19.86 -12.37 5.30
C ALA A 499 18.89 -11.42 6.02
N PHE A 500 18.83 -11.49 7.35
CA PHE A 500 17.95 -10.68 8.20
C PHE A 500 18.61 -9.37 8.67
N GLU A 501 19.90 -9.40 9.05
CA GLU A 501 20.67 -8.25 9.51
C GLU A 501 20.60 -7.01 8.57
N PRO A 502 20.65 -7.15 7.22
CA PRO A 502 20.45 -6.02 6.31
C PRO A 502 19.03 -5.41 6.36
N LEU A 503 17.99 -6.22 6.59
CA LEU A 503 16.60 -5.76 6.63
C LEU A 503 16.33 -4.93 7.91
N VAL A 504 16.88 -5.35 9.05
CA VAL A 504 16.81 -4.56 10.29
C VAL A 504 17.59 -3.25 10.16
N THR A 505 18.75 -3.29 9.49
CA THR A 505 19.58 -2.11 9.24
C THR A 505 18.85 -1.10 8.34
N GLY A 506 18.36 -1.53 7.17
CA GLY A 506 17.61 -0.67 6.26
C GLY A 506 16.32 -0.11 6.87
N GLN A 507 15.67 -0.86 7.76
CA GLN A 507 14.51 -0.35 8.50
C GLN A 507 14.90 0.76 9.50
N ALA A 508 16.04 0.63 10.20
CA ALA A 508 16.52 1.69 11.09
C ALA A 508 16.94 2.94 10.29
N GLU A 509 17.53 2.77 9.11
CA GLU A 509 17.84 3.86 8.18
C GLU A 509 16.57 4.57 7.69
N CYS A 510 15.51 3.83 7.33
CA CYS A 510 14.23 4.40 6.91
C CYS A 510 13.45 5.11 8.04
N LEU A 511 13.52 4.62 9.29
CA LEU A 511 13.01 5.40 10.43
C LEU A 511 13.81 6.70 10.61
N THR A 512 15.13 6.65 10.44
CA THR A 512 16.02 7.83 10.56
C THR A 512 15.76 8.86 9.46
N ALA A 513 15.39 8.41 8.26
CA ALA A 513 15.00 9.27 7.14
C ALA A 513 13.55 9.78 7.24
N GLY A 514 12.69 9.10 8.01
CA GLY A 514 11.25 9.34 8.08
C GLY A 514 10.43 8.68 6.95
N ASP A 515 11.08 8.16 5.92
CA ASP A 515 10.48 7.56 4.73
C ASP A 515 11.32 6.36 4.23
N CYS A 516 10.68 5.45 3.49
CA CYS A 516 11.32 4.29 2.88
C CYS A 516 10.90 4.11 1.41
N PRO A 517 11.46 4.92 0.48
CA PRO A 517 11.21 4.76 -0.95
C PRO A 517 11.97 3.55 -1.55
N ALA A 518 12.91 2.96 -0.79
CA ALA A 518 13.68 1.81 -1.20
C ALA A 518 12.91 0.50 -0.99
N LEU A 519 12.94 -0.38 -1.99
CA LEU A 519 12.55 -1.78 -1.84
C LEU A 519 13.80 -2.60 -1.47
N ALA A 520 13.68 -3.46 -0.47
CA ALA A 520 14.71 -4.47 -0.18
C ALA A 520 14.49 -5.68 -1.07
N ASP A 521 15.51 -6.07 -1.84
CA ASP A 521 15.44 -7.32 -2.61
C ASP A 521 15.28 -8.54 -1.69
N PRO A 522 14.51 -9.57 -2.11
CA PRO A 522 14.38 -10.80 -1.34
C PRO A 522 15.75 -11.46 -1.23
N PRO A 523 16.21 -11.87 -0.02
CA PRO A 523 17.53 -12.46 0.12
C PRO A 523 17.68 -13.70 -0.77
N ALA A 524 18.70 -13.70 -1.64
CA ALA A 524 18.86 -14.69 -2.70
C ALA A 524 18.87 -16.15 -2.19
N ASP A 525 19.38 -16.38 -0.97
CA ASP A 525 19.39 -17.69 -0.32
C ASP A 525 17.97 -18.24 -0.08
N LEU A 526 16.96 -17.39 0.17
CA LEU A 526 15.55 -17.82 0.33
C LEU A 526 14.91 -18.25 -0.99
N VAL A 527 15.32 -17.63 -2.10
CA VAL A 527 14.88 -17.99 -3.45
C VAL A 527 15.51 -19.33 -3.85
N ALA A 528 16.82 -19.49 -3.61
CA ALA A 528 17.59 -20.67 -4.01
C ALA A 528 17.34 -21.92 -3.13
N ALA A 529 16.91 -21.77 -1.87
CA ALA A 529 16.77 -22.88 -0.91
C ALA A 529 15.79 -24.00 -1.33
N GLY A 530 14.89 -23.75 -2.27
CA GLY A 530 14.01 -24.77 -2.86
C GLY A 530 14.69 -25.70 -3.87
N GLY A 531 15.92 -25.39 -4.30
CA GLY A 531 16.72 -26.24 -5.18
C GLY A 531 17.05 -27.58 -4.51
N ASN A 532 16.34 -28.63 -4.90
CA ASN A 532 16.37 -29.96 -4.27
C ASN A 532 17.79 -30.42 -3.88
N GLY A 533 18.02 -30.57 -2.58
CA GLY A 533 19.21 -31.20 -1.99
C GLY A 533 19.30 -32.71 -2.22
N GLN A 534 19.00 -33.19 -3.44
CA GLN A 534 19.34 -34.53 -3.89
C GLN A 534 20.87 -34.62 -4.03
N GLY A 535 21.53 -34.90 -2.90
CA GLY A 535 22.96 -35.18 -2.87
C GLY A 535 23.29 -36.30 -3.84
N GLY A 536 24.05 -35.98 -4.89
CA GLY A 536 24.54 -36.94 -5.85
C GLY A 536 25.47 -37.93 -5.15
N ASP A 537 24.97 -39.13 -4.89
CA ASP A 537 25.82 -40.28 -4.58
C ASP A 537 26.65 -40.57 -5.84
N ASP A 538 27.97 -40.41 -5.74
CA ASP A 538 28.95 -40.63 -6.83
C ASP A 538 29.13 -42.14 -7.13
N GLY A 539 28.00 -42.80 -7.40
CA GLY A 539 27.85 -44.23 -7.65
C GLY A 539 28.48 -44.66 -8.97
N GLN A 540 29.77 -44.99 -8.93
CA GLN A 540 30.55 -45.49 -10.07
C GLN A 540 29.86 -46.69 -10.75
N GLY A 541 29.31 -46.49 -11.95
CA GLY A 541 28.54 -47.50 -12.69
C GLY A 541 28.76 -47.47 -14.20
N GLY A 542 29.94 -47.88 -14.66
CA GLY A 542 30.24 -47.99 -16.09
C GLY A 542 29.52 -49.15 -16.78
N GLY A 543 29.00 -48.94 -18.00
CA GLY A 543 28.37 -49.98 -18.80
C GLY A 543 28.14 -49.57 -20.26
N ASP A 544 28.87 -50.15 -21.20
CA ASP A 544 28.75 -49.89 -22.63
C ASP A 544 27.38 -50.28 -23.21
N ARG A 545 26.86 -49.49 -24.16
CA ARG A 545 26.01 -50.02 -25.23
C ARG A 545 26.02 -49.15 -26.51
N GLN A 546 26.38 -49.80 -27.62
CA GLN A 546 26.24 -49.30 -28.98
C GLN A 546 25.02 -49.93 -29.67
N GLY A 547 24.46 -49.25 -30.68
CA GLY A 547 23.28 -49.68 -31.47
C GLY A 547 22.37 -48.49 -31.71
N GLN A 548 22.36 -47.76 -32.84
CA GLN A 548 22.52 -48.10 -34.28
C GLN A 548 21.22 -48.64 -34.91
N GLY A 549 20.70 -47.89 -35.89
CA GLY A 549 19.37 -48.05 -36.53
C GLY A 549 18.43 -46.89 -36.15
N GLY A 550 17.78 -46.15 -37.05
CA GLY A 550 17.81 -46.18 -38.52
C GLY A 550 16.45 -46.54 -39.12
N GLY A 551 15.77 -45.58 -39.74
CA GLY A 551 14.47 -45.77 -40.40
C GLY A 551 13.90 -44.45 -40.92
N ASP A 552 13.88 -44.27 -42.24
CA ASP A 552 13.22 -43.16 -42.93
C ASP A 552 11.75 -43.48 -43.24
N GLY A 553 10.95 -42.44 -43.45
CA GLY A 553 9.61 -42.52 -44.04
C GLY A 553 8.45 -42.25 -43.04
N GLN A 554 7.29 -41.76 -43.49
CA GLN A 554 6.97 -41.22 -44.83
C GLN A 554 5.77 -40.25 -44.68
N ALA A 555 5.59 -39.33 -45.63
CA ALA A 555 4.40 -38.48 -45.70
C ALA A 555 3.22 -39.23 -46.31
N ASP A 556 2.00 -38.87 -45.89
CA ASP A 556 0.75 -39.08 -46.64
C ASP A 556 -0.23 -37.93 -46.32
N ASP A 557 -0.99 -37.49 -47.32
CA ASP A 557 -1.96 -36.39 -47.24
C ASP A 557 -3.37 -36.89 -46.89
N ALA A 558 -4.10 -36.17 -46.02
CA ALA A 558 -5.56 -36.22 -45.90
C ALA A 558 -6.06 -35.01 -45.07
N GLU A 559 -7.26 -34.45 -45.26
CA GLU A 559 -8.15 -34.36 -46.43
C GLU A 559 -9.12 -33.20 -46.10
N GLN A 560 -9.23 -32.17 -46.95
CA GLN A 560 -10.08 -31.01 -46.62
C GLN A 560 -11.56 -31.34 -46.79
N THR A 561 -12.31 -31.30 -45.70
CA THR A 561 -13.78 -31.22 -45.72
C THR A 561 -14.24 -30.00 -44.92
N ALA A 562 -15.14 -29.22 -45.52
CA ALA A 562 -15.85 -28.13 -44.87
C ALA A 562 -17.31 -28.54 -44.62
N PRO A 563 -17.97 -27.94 -43.62
CA PRO A 563 -19.40 -27.69 -43.71
C PRO A 563 -19.74 -26.19 -43.57
N ASP A 564 -20.87 -25.81 -44.15
CA ASP A 564 -21.45 -24.46 -44.06
C ASP A 564 -22.34 -24.27 -42.81
N ASP A 565 -22.64 -23.00 -42.54
CA ASP A 565 -23.84 -22.43 -41.92
C ASP A 565 -24.17 -22.55 -40.40
N ALA A 566 -24.57 -21.38 -39.88
CA ALA A 566 -25.39 -21.06 -38.71
C ALA A 566 -24.78 -21.15 -37.28
N PRO A 567 -25.06 -20.17 -36.39
CA PRO A 567 -24.55 -20.15 -35.01
C PRO A 567 -25.63 -20.45 -33.95
N ASP A 568 -25.54 -21.59 -33.27
CA ASP A 568 -26.27 -21.82 -32.01
C ASP A 568 -25.41 -21.40 -30.80
N GLN A 569 -25.93 -20.48 -29.98
CA GLN A 569 -25.32 -20.13 -28.71
C GLN A 569 -25.77 -21.10 -27.60
N GLN A 570 -24.96 -22.13 -27.35
CA GLN A 570 -25.01 -22.92 -26.13
C GLN A 570 -23.60 -23.46 -25.85
N GLY A 571 -22.96 -22.94 -24.80
CA GLY A 571 -21.65 -23.40 -24.37
C GLY A 571 -21.78 -24.61 -23.46
N ASP A 572 -21.39 -25.79 -23.95
CA ASP A 572 -21.22 -26.97 -23.11
C ASP A 572 -20.11 -26.73 -22.07
N LEU A 573 -20.42 -27.01 -20.80
CA LEU A 573 -19.42 -27.12 -19.73
C LEU A 573 -18.99 -28.59 -19.59
N PRO A 574 -17.69 -28.89 -19.46
CA PRO A 574 -17.22 -30.26 -19.26
C PRO A 574 -17.72 -30.81 -17.91
N SER A 575 -18.35 -31.98 -17.95
CA SER A 575 -18.96 -32.63 -16.78
C SER A 575 -17.95 -33.45 -15.97
N GLY A 576 -17.94 -33.28 -14.65
CA GLY A 576 -17.10 -34.12 -13.77
C GLY A 576 -17.20 -33.80 -12.28
N ILE A 577 -18.18 -34.39 -11.60
CA ILE A 577 -18.08 -35.04 -10.26
C ILE A 577 -19.45 -35.64 -9.92
N GLU A 578 -19.46 -36.83 -9.32
CA GLU A 578 -20.66 -37.59 -9.03
C GLU A 578 -21.31 -37.14 -7.70
N ARG A 579 -22.63 -37.32 -7.56
CA ARG A 579 -23.30 -37.15 -6.26
C ARG A 579 -23.06 -38.38 -5.39
N GLU A 580 -22.23 -38.27 -4.36
CA GLU A 580 -22.33 -39.19 -3.22
C GLU A 580 -23.65 -38.97 -2.46
N SER A 581 -24.12 -40.05 -1.83
CA SER A 581 -25.50 -40.18 -1.35
C SER A 581 -25.72 -39.69 0.07
N GLU A 582 -26.97 -39.30 0.35
CA GLU A 582 -27.48 -39.02 1.69
C GLU A 582 -27.18 -40.16 2.68
N ALA A 583 -26.73 -39.81 3.88
CA ALA A 583 -26.80 -40.67 5.07
C ALA A 583 -28.04 -40.28 5.90
N PRO A 584 -28.81 -41.25 6.44
CA PRO A 584 -30.15 -40.98 6.96
C PRO A 584 -30.16 -40.38 8.37
N ASP A 585 -31.27 -39.73 8.71
CA ASP A 585 -31.69 -39.51 10.10
C ASP A 585 -31.67 -40.83 10.89
N ASP A 586 -31.08 -40.81 12.09
CA ASP A 586 -31.42 -41.78 13.14
C ASP A 586 -31.84 -41.01 14.40
N ASN A 587 -33.03 -41.33 14.90
CA ASN A 587 -33.77 -40.47 15.82
C ASN A 587 -34.75 -41.31 16.66
N THR A 588 -34.30 -41.79 17.83
CA THR A 588 -35.11 -42.13 19.03
C THR A 588 -34.21 -42.72 20.14
N PRO A 589 -34.67 -42.80 21.41
CA PRO A 589 -35.80 -42.11 22.03
C PRO A 589 -35.43 -41.26 23.28
#